data_AF-A0A014Q145-F1
#
_entry.id   AF-A0A014Q145-F1
#
_cell.length_a   1.000
_cell.length_b   1.000
_cell.length_c   1.000
_cell.angle_alpha   90.00
_cell.angle_beta   90.00
_cell.angle_gamma   90.00
#
_symmetry.space_group_name_H-M   'P 1'
#
loop_
_entity.id
_entity.type
_entity.pdbx_description
1 polymer ?
#
loop_
_entity_poly.entity_id
_entity_poly.type
_entity_poly.pdbx_seq_one_letter_code
_entity_poly.pdbx_strand_id
1 'polypeptide(L)'
;MALIKEKTGKSLIPSLTLVVMLLIPVPDGMPPQAWHYFAVFVAMIVGMILEPIPATAISFIAVTLCVIGGRFLLFDADELANPDFDASSQALKWGLAGFSSPTVWLVFGAFIFALGYEVSGLGRRIALFLVKFMGKRTLTLGYAIVIIDILLAPFTPSNTARTGGTVFPVIKNLPPLFNSYPNDPSSRRIGGYLMWMMVIGTSISSSMFVTGAAPNVLGLEFASKVAGVHISWLHWFLAFLPVGIILLLVSPALVWLLYKPGITQSTEVAAWAAEELKSLGRLTHKEITLIGLVLLSLALWVLGGKLISATAVALLAVALMLALRVVPWKEVTRYSSAWNTLVNLATLVVMANGLTRSGFIDWFSATMSRHLEGFSPQGTVIVLVLVFYFSHYLFASLSAHTATLLPVILALGKSIPGVPVEHLSLLLVLSIGIMGCLTPYATGPGVIIYGCGYVKSKDYWRLGAIFGVIFISILLLVGWPVLAVWS
;
A
#
# COMPACT_ATOMS: atom_id res chain seq x y z
N MET A 1 11.98 -22.64 24.07
CA MET A 1 10.66 -23.09 24.57
C MET A 1 9.63 -21.95 24.65
N ALA A 2 9.94 -20.79 25.24
CA ALA A 2 9.04 -19.63 25.32
C ALA A 2 8.61 -19.05 23.95
N LEU A 3 9.55 -18.84 23.02
CA LEU A 3 9.26 -18.38 21.64
C LEU A 3 8.39 -19.35 20.82
N ILE A 4 8.51 -20.66 21.07
CA ILE A 4 7.68 -21.69 20.42
C ILE A 4 6.27 -21.68 21.02
N LYS A 5 6.16 -21.48 22.33
CA LYS A 5 4.89 -21.34 23.06
C LYS A 5 4.12 -20.07 22.65
N GLU A 6 4.84 -18.97 22.41
CA GLU A 6 4.26 -17.70 21.96
C GLU A 6 3.73 -17.79 20.51
N LYS A 7 4.49 -18.43 19.60
CA LYS A 7 4.03 -18.68 18.22
C LYS A 7 2.86 -19.66 18.15
N THR A 8 2.87 -20.73 18.95
CA THR A 8 1.76 -21.71 18.97
C THR A 8 0.47 -21.11 19.54
N GLY A 9 0.55 -20.25 20.57
CA GLY A 9 -0.61 -19.53 21.08
C GLY A 9 -1.23 -18.59 20.04
N LYS A 10 -0.41 -17.83 19.31
CA LYS A 10 -0.86 -16.92 18.23
C LYS A 10 -1.51 -17.68 17.06
N SER A 11 -1.03 -18.89 16.74
CA SER A 11 -1.59 -19.72 15.65
C SER A 11 -2.98 -20.29 15.97
N LEU A 12 -3.32 -20.48 17.24
CA LEU A 12 -4.62 -21.03 17.64
C LEU A 12 -5.75 -20.00 17.61
N ILE A 13 -5.41 -18.70 17.76
CA ILE A 13 -6.41 -17.63 17.86
C ILE A 13 -7.27 -17.52 16.59
N PRO A 14 -6.74 -17.53 15.35
CA PRO A 14 -7.58 -17.50 14.15
C PRO A 14 -8.54 -18.68 14.06
N SER A 15 -8.09 -19.89 14.39
CA SER A 15 -8.94 -21.08 14.41
C SER A 15 -10.02 -21.00 15.49
N LEU A 16 -9.67 -20.49 16.67
CA LEU A 16 -10.63 -20.25 17.75
C LEU A 16 -11.67 -19.21 17.34
N THR A 17 -11.24 -18.11 16.72
CA THR A 17 -12.14 -17.07 16.18
C THR A 17 -13.13 -17.68 15.19
N LEU A 18 -12.66 -18.53 14.26
CA LEU A 18 -13.54 -19.23 13.33
C LEU A 18 -14.57 -20.08 14.06
N VAL A 19 -14.14 -20.92 15.00
CA VAL A 19 -15.06 -21.78 15.78
C VAL A 19 -16.08 -20.95 16.55
N VAL A 20 -15.64 -19.91 17.26
CA VAL A 20 -16.52 -19.01 18.01
C VAL A 20 -17.54 -18.33 17.09
N MET A 21 -17.11 -17.82 15.94
CA MET A 21 -18.02 -17.18 14.98
C MET A 21 -19.05 -18.16 14.40
N LEU A 22 -18.66 -19.40 14.15
CA LEU A 22 -19.58 -20.44 13.68
C LEU A 22 -20.59 -20.90 14.76
N LEU A 23 -20.25 -20.73 16.04
CA LEU A 23 -21.18 -21.00 17.16
C LEU A 23 -22.17 -19.86 17.40
N ILE A 24 -21.86 -18.65 16.93
CA ILE A 24 -22.79 -17.51 17.01
C ILE A 24 -23.90 -17.74 15.97
N PRO A 25 -25.18 -17.67 16.36
CA PRO A 25 -26.30 -17.82 15.43
C PRO A 25 -26.23 -16.83 14.26
N VAL A 26 -26.67 -17.27 13.09
CA VAL A 26 -26.76 -16.43 11.89
C VAL A 26 -27.66 -15.22 12.21
N PRO A 27 -27.19 -13.97 11.98
CA PRO A 27 -28.00 -12.78 12.18
C PRO A 27 -29.29 -12.78 11.34
N ASP A 28 -30.34 -12.16 11.87
CA ASP A 28 -31.65 -12.12 11.20
C ASP A 28 -31.56 -11.56 9.77
N GLY A 29 -32.16 -12.28 8.83
CA GLY A 29 -32.18 -11.93 7.41
C GLY A 29 -30.87 -12.18 6.65
N MET A 30 -29.80 -12.66 7.32
CA MET A 30 -28.54 -12.97 6.65
C MET A 30 -28.59 -14.36 6.00
N PRO A 31 -28.14 -14.50 4.73
CA PRO A 31 -27.96 -15.82 4.15
C PRO A 31 -26.96 -16.66 4.98
N PRO A 32 -27.26 -17.93 5.32
CA PRO A 32 -26.37 -18.73 6.17
C PRO A 32 -24.94 -18.85 5.61
N GLN A 33 -24.80 -19.01 4.30
CA GLN A 33 -23.50 -19.05 3.63
C GLN A 33 -22.71 -17.74 3.79
N ALA A 34 -23.38 -16.59 3.83
CA ALA A 34 -22.75 -15.29 4.08
C ALA A 34 -22.14 -15.22 5.47
N TRP A 35 -22.82 -15.74 6.49
CA TRP A 35 -22.31 -15.74 7.86
C TRP A 35 -21.10 -16.65 8.01
N HIS A 36 -21.18 -17.88 7.48
CA HIS A 36 -20.07 -18.82 7.54
C HIS A 36 -18.86 -18.31 6.76
N TYR A 37 -19.09 -17.70 5.59
CA TYR A 37 -18.04 -17.02 4.82
C TYR A 37 -17.39 -15.91 5.64
N PHE A 38 -18.22 -15.05 6.24
CA PHE A 38 -17.75 -13.95 7.06
C PHE A 38 -16.93 -14.43 8.26
N ALA A 39 -17.30 -15.56 8.87
CA ALA A 39 -16.51 -16.19 9.93
C ALA A 39 -15.10 -16.58 9.44
N VAL A 40 -14.96 -17.18 8.25
CA VAL A 40 -13.65 -17.48 7.64
C VAL A 40 -12.89 -16.20 7.31
N PHE A 41 -13.58 -15.18 6.79
CA PHE A 41 -13.00 -13.88 6.49
C PHE A 41 -12.43 -13.21 7.76
N VAL A 42 -13.20 -13.16 8.85
CA VAL A 42 -12.78 -12.59 10.13
C VAL A 42 -11.61 -13.39 10.73
N ALA A 43 -11.65 -14.72 10.67
CA ALA A 43 -10.54 -15.56 11.11
C ALA A 43 -9.26 -15.29 10.32
N MET A 44 -9.36 -15.14 8.99
CA MET A 44 -8.24 -14.74 8.12
C MET A 44 -7.68 -13.38 8.56
N ILE A 45 -8.54 -12.38 8.75
CA ILE A 45 -8.13 -11.04 9.19
C ILE A 45 -7.44 -11.09 10.55
N VAL A 46 -8.01 -11.78 11.55
CA VAL A 46 -7.38 -11.94 12.86
C VAL A 46 -6.01 -12.61 12.72
N GLY A 47 -5.90 -13.61 11.85
CA GLY A 47 -4.61 -14.21 11.49
C GLY A 47 -3.63 -13.19 10.91
N MET A 48 -4.08 -12.35 9.97
CA MET A 48 -3.24 -11.31 9.36
C MET A 48 -2.80 -10.22 10.34
N ILE A 49 -3.61 -9.92 11.36
CA ILE A 49 -3.26 -8.96 12.40
C ILE A 49 -2.24 -9.55 13.38
N LEU A 50 -2.41 -10.83 13.75
CA LEU A 50 -1.55 -11.51 14.72
C LEU A 50 -0.26 -12.06 14.11
N GLU A 51 -0.23 -12.23 12.79
CA GLU A 51 0.89 -12.74 11.99
C GLU A 51 1.58 -14.00 12.58
N PRO A 52 0.85 -15.10 12.92
CA PRO A 52 1.49 -16.33 13.38
C PRO A 52 2.36 -16.99 12.30
N ILE A 53 1.97 -16.80 11.04
CA ILE A 53 2.66 -17.18 9.81
C ILE A 53 2.52 -16.01 8.80
N PRO A 54 3.28 -15.99 7.69
CA PRO A 54 3.17 -14.90 6.71
C PRO A 54 1.74 -14.69 6.21
N ALA A 55 1.30 -13.43 6.09
CA ALA A 55 -0.06 -13.07 5.68
C ALA A 55 -0.52 -13.78 4.38
N THR A 56 0.37 -13.92 3.40
CA THR A 56 0.12 -14.67 2.16
C THR A 56 -0.30 -16.12 2.40
N ALA A 57 0.30 -16.80 3.38
CA ALA A 57 -0.05 -18.16 3.72
C ALA A 57 -1.43 -18.21 4.39
N ILE A 58 -1.76 -17.21 5.22
CA ILE A 58 -3.07 -17.09 5.88
C ILE A 58 -4.18 -16.90 4.85
N SER A 59 -4.02 -15.97 3.91
CA SER A 59 -5.01 -15.77 2.83
C SER A 59 -5.11 -16.97 1.91
N PHE A 60 -3.99 -17.64 1.61
CA PHE A 60 -4.01 -18.87 0.81
C PHE A 60 -4.80 -19.99 1.51
N ILE A 61 -4.60 -20.18 2.82
CA ILE A 61 -5.37 -21.14 3.61
C ILE A 61 -6.86 -20.77 3.61
N ALA A 62 -7.19 -19.48 3.82
CA ALA A 62 -8.57 -19.01 3.83
C ALA A 62 -9.28 -19.26 2.48
N VAL A 63 -8.63 -18.95 1.36
CA VAL A 63 -9.16 -19.26 0.01
C VAL A 63 -9.35 -20.77 -0.15
N THR A 64 -8.37 -21.58 0.27
CA THR A 64 -8.48 -23.04 0.19
C THR A 64 -9.66 -23.58 0.99
N LEU A 65 -9.88 -23.08 2.20
CA LEU A 65 -11.04 -23.44 3.04
C LEU A 65 -12.35 -23.05 2.35
N CYS A 66 -12.42 -21.86 1.76
CA CYS A 66 -13.60 -21.41 1.00
C CYS A 66 -13.85 -22.24 -0.26
N VAL A 67 -12.80 -22.68 -0.96
CA VAL A 67 -12.93 -23.55 -2.15
C VAL A 67 -13.48 -24.93 -1.73
N ILE A 68 -12.88 -25.55 -0.72
CA ILE A 68 -13.30 -26.87 -0.23
C ILE A 68 -14.70 -26.81 0.37
N GLY A 69 -14.99 -25.76 1.15
CA GLY A 69 -16.28 -25.51 1.78
C GLY A 69 -17.28 -24.74 0.92
N GLY A 70 -17.08 -24.62 -0.39
CA GLY A 70 -17.83 -23.70 -1.26
C GLY A 70 -19.35 -23.85 -1.18
N ARG A 71 -19.85 -25.09 -1.01
CA ARG A 71 -21.28 -25.37 -0.82
C ARG A 71 -21.88 -24.74 0.44
N PHE A 72 -21.07 -24.50 1.47
CA PHE A 72 -21.51 -23.91 2.75
C PHE A 72 -21.12 -22.45 2.90
N LEU A 73 -20.17 -21.97 2.08
CA LEU A 73 -19.51 -20.68 2.24
C LEU A 73 -19.77 -19.71 1.08
N LEU A 74 -20.11 -20.18 -0.12
CA LEU A 74 -20.13 -19.31 -1.31
C LEU A 74 -21.45 -19.28 -2.05
N PHE A 75 -22.24 -20.35 -1.99
CA PHE A 75 -23.41 -20.52 -2.85
C PHE A 75 -24.69 -20.58 -2.05
N ASP A 76 -25.75 -20.01 -2.60
CA ASP A 76 -27.08 -20.07 -2.02
C ASP A 76 -27.77 -21.42 -2.31
N ALA A 77 -28.92 -21.61 -1.67
CA ALA A 77 -29.68 -22.85 -1.80
C ALA A 77 -30.25 -23.07 -3.21
N ASP A 78 -30.56 -21.99 -3.93
CA ASP A 78 -31.15 -22.06 -5.28
C ASP A 78 -30.09 -22.50 -6.30
N GLU A 79 -28.87 -21.98 -6.19
CA GLU A 79 -27.72 -22.41 -6.98
C GLU A 79 -27.41 -23.89 -6.73
N LEU A 80 -27.43 -24.33 -5.47
CA LEU A 80 -27.13 -25.72 -5.11
C LEU A 80 -28.25 -26.70 -5.48
N ALA A 81 -29.48 -26.21 -5.67
CA ALA A 81 -30.61 -27.01 -6.13
C ALA A 81 -30.59 -27.24 -7.65
N ASN A 82 -29.87 -26.42 -8.41
CA ASN A 82 -29.74 -26.58 -9.85
C ASN A 82 -28.87 -27.82 -10.19
N PRO A 83 -29.41 -28.83 -10.90
CA PRO A 83 -28.66 -30.04 -11.25
C PRO A 83 -27.42 -29.79 -12.12
N ASP A 84 -27.43 -28.71 -12.91
CA ASP A 84 -26.32 -28.33 -13.80
C ASP A 84 -25.23 -27.52 -13.07
N PHE A 85 -25.44 -27.17 -11.79
CA PHE A 85 -24.51 -26.37 -11.01
C PHE A 85 -23.47 -27.25 -10.31
N ASP A 86 -22.28 -27.35 -10.91
CA ASP A 86 -21.11 -27.95 -10.26
C ASP A 86 -20.47 -26.98 -9.25
N ALA A 87 -20.93 -27.05 -8.00
CA ALA A 87 -20.41 -26.23 -6.91
C ALA A 87 -18.89 -26.36 -6.73
N SER A 88 -18.29 -27.53 -6.95
CA SER A 88 -16.84 -27.73 -6.77
C SER A 88 -16.07 -26.97 -7.84
N SER A 89 -16.47 -27.11 -9.10
CA SER A 89 -15.86 -26.39 -10.23
C SER A 89 -16.05 -24.89 -10.11
N GLN A 90 -17.24 -24.42 -9.70
CA GLN A 90 -17.50 -23.00 -9.49
C GLN A 90 -16.69 -22.42 -8.34
N ALA A 91 -16.54 -23.15 -7.23
CA ALA A 91 -15.74 -22.71 -6.10
C ALA A 91 -14.25 -22.62 -6.49
N LEU A 92 -13.73 -23.59 -7.25
CA LEU A 92 -12.37 -23.54 -7.76
C LEU A 92 -12.14 -22.38 -8.72
N LYS A 93 -13.08 -22.14 -9.66
CA LYS A 93 -13.04 -20.98 -10.57
C LYS A 93 -13.00 -19.68 -9.78
N TRP A 94 -13.84 -19.54 -8.75
CA TRP A 94 -13.82 -18.40 -7.83
C TRP A 94 -12.46 -18.26 -7.13
N GLY A 95 -11.94 -19.36 -6.57
CA GLY A 95 -10.68 -19.40 -5.84
C GLY A 95 -9.45 -19.00 -6.68
N LEU A 96 -9.48 -19.27 -7.98
CA LEU A 96 -8.41 -18.93 -8.92
C LEU A 96 -8.60 -17.57 -9.61
N ALA A 97 -9.79 -16.97 -9.53
CA ALA A 97 -10.13 -15.75 -10.29
C ALA A 97 -9.25 -14.54 -9.92
N GLY A 98 -8.74 -14.45 -8.68
CA GLY A 98 -7.84 -13.35 -8.31
C GLY A 98 -6.50 -13.38 -9.03
N PHE A 99 -6.04 -14.56 -9.46
CA PHE A 99 -4.78 -14.71 -10.20
C PHE A 99 -4.86 -14.20 -11.64
N SER A 100 -6.07 -13.94 -12.15
CA SER A 100 -6.28 -13.28 -13.45
C SER A 100 -6.64 -11.80 -13.33
N SER A 101 -6.59 -11.21 -12.13
CA SER A 101 -6.85 -9.77 -11.96
C SER A 101 -5.79 -8.93 -12.71
N PRO A 102 -6.20 -8.01 -13.60
CA PRO A 102 -5.30 -7.09 -14.27
C PRO A 102 -4.52 -6.20 -13.28
N THR A 103 -5.13 -5.80 -12.16
CA THR A 103 -4.48 -4.96 -11.15
C THR A 103 -3.40 -5.72 -10.39
N VAL A 104 -3.66 -7.00 -10.09
CA VAL A 104 -2.66 -7.90 -9.48
C VAL A 104 -1.47 -8.09 -10.42
N TRP A 105 -1.71 -8.30 -11.72
CA TRP A 105 -0.65 -8.40 -12.72
C TRP A 105 0.11 -7.09 -12.96
N LEU A 106 -0.55 -5.93 -12.84
CA LEU A 106 0.10 -4.62 -12.89
C LEU A 106 1.15 -4.51 -11.77
N VAL A 107 0.80 -4.92 -10.55
CA VAL A 107 1.74 -4.92 -9.41
C VAL A 107 2.87 -5.89 -9.64
N PHE A 108 2.57 -7.12 -10.04
CA PHE A 108 3.61 -8.11 -10.32
C PHE A 108 4.61 -7.59 -11.36
N GLY A 109 4.10 -7.03 -12.47
CA GLY A 109 4.93 -6.39 -13.50
C GLY A 109 5.81 -5.27 -12.93
N ALA A 110 5.24 -4.39 -12.11
CA ALA A 110 5.99 -3.32 -11.46
C ALA A 110 7.02 -3.84 -10.44
N PHE A 111 6.80 -4.95 -9.74
CA PHE A 111 7.82 -5.59 -8.91
C PHE A 111 9.00 -6.11 -9.74
N ILE A 112 8.74 -6.73 -10.90
CA ILE A 112 9.80 -7.17 -11.80
C ILE A 112 10.51 -5.97 -12.44
N PHE A 113 9.78 -4.88 -12.69
CA PHE A 113 10.36 -3.63 -13.15
C PHE A 113 11.29 -3.01 -12.08
N ALA A 114 10.89 -3.07 -10.80
CA ALA A 114 11.71 -2.67 -9.66
C ALA A 114 13.00 -3.51 -9.52
N LEU A 115 12.95 -4.82 -9.80
CA LEU A 115 14.15 -5.66 -9.86
C LEU A 115 15.15 -5.14 -10.90
N GLY A 116 14.68 -4.48 -11.96
CA GLY A 116 15.53 -3.76 -12.91
C GLY A 116 16.36 -2.65 -12.27
N TYR A 117 15.76 -1.87 -11.36
CA TYR A 117 16.48 -0.84 -10.61
C TYR A 117 17.53 -1.45 -9.67
N GLU A 118 17.22 -2.57 -9.03
CA GLU A 118 18.14 -3.27 -8.13
C GLU A 118 19.35 -3.83 -8.88
N VAL A 119 19.11 -4.55 -9.98
CA VAL A 119 20.17 -5.19 -10.79
C VAL A 119 21.00 -4.16 -11.57
N SER A 120 20.42 -3.04 -11.99
CA SER A 120 21.14 -1.99 -12.72
C SER A 120 21.90 -1.02 -11.83
N GLY A 121 21.50 -0.85 -10.57
CA GLY A 121 22.04 0.17 -9.67
C GLY A 121 21.50 1.59 -9.91
N LEU A 122 20.55 1.76 -10.84
CA LEU A 122 20.02 3.06 -11.23
C LEU A 122 19.42 3.83 -10.04
N GLY A 123 18.71 3.14 -9.14
CA GLY A 123 18.10 3.75 -7.96
C GLY A 123 19.13 4.42 -7.04
N ARG A 124 20.25 3.75 -6.79
CA ARG A 124 21.37 4.30 -6.01
C ARG A 124 21.99 5.51 -6.72
N ARG A 125 22.13 5.45 -8.04
CA ARG A 125 22.67 6.56 -8.85
C ARG A 125 21.77 7.80 -8.77
N ILE A 126 20.46 7.64 -8.92
CA ILE A 126 19.47 8.73 -8.79
C ILE A 126 19.56 9.36 -7.40
N ALA A 127 19.63 8.53 -6.36
CA ALA A 127 19.76 9.00 -4.98
C ALA A 127 21.04 9.83 -4.77
N LEU A 128 22.20 9.30 -5.16
CA LEU A 128 23.48 10.01 -5.05
C LEU A 128 23.51 11.29 -5.88
N PHE A 129 22.94 11.27 -7.09
CA PHE A 129 22.81 12.45 -7.94
C PHE A 129 22.03 13.56 -7.22
N LEU A 130 20.83 13.26 -6.70
CA LEU A 130 20.00 14.25 -6.02
C LEU A 130 20.65 14.75 -4.71
N VAL A 131 21.30 13.86 -3.94
CA VAL A 131 22.06 14.25 -2.74
C VAL A 131 23.25 15.15 -3.10
N LYS A 132 23.97 14.88 -4.19
CA LYS A 132 25.07 15.75 -4.67
C LYS A 132 24.57 17.17 -4.98
N PHE A 133 23.45 17.30 -5.68
CA PHE A 133 22.93 18.61 -6.09
C PHE A 133 22.23 19.36 -4.96
N MET A 134 21.51 18.66 -4.09
CA MET A 134 20.64 19.27 -3.07
C MET A 134 21.17 19.12 -1.64
N GLY A 135 22.30 18.44 -1.43
CA GLY A 135 22.83 18.10 -0.10
C GLY A 135 23.50 19.24 0.67
N LYS A 136 23.72 20.41 0.04
CA LYS A 136 24.43 21.53 0.67
C LYS A 136 23.69 22.14 1.88
N ARG A 137 22.36 22.06 1.89
CA ARG A 137 21.50 22.51 2.99
C ARG A 137 20.59 21.36 3.42
N THR A 138 20.36 21.23 4.71
CA THR A 138 19.60 20.08 5.24
C THR A 138 18.13 20.12 4.81
N LEU A 139 17.56 21.32 4.63
CA LEU A 139 16.21 21.47 4.08
C LEU A 139 16.12 20.93 2.64
N THR A 140 17.02 21.37 1.75
CA THR A 140 17.06 20.91 0.36
C THR A 140 17.40 19.42 0.26
N LEU A 141 18.20 18.90 1.18
CA LEU A 141 18.43 17.46 1.32
C LEU A 141 17.15 16.70 1.66
N GLY A 142 16.29 17.26 2.53
CA GLY A 142 14.96 16.72 2.81
C GLY A 142 14.08 16.66 1.57
N TYR A 143 14.04 17.73 0.76
CA TYR A 143 13.37 17.70 -0.53
C TYR A 143 13.94 16.63 -1.47
N ALA A 144 15.27 16.48 -1.54
CA ALA A 144 15.89 15.43 -2.32
C ALA A 144 15.39 14.04 -1.89
N ILE A 145 15.34 13.74 -0.59
CA ILE A 145 14.84 12.44 -0.08
C ILE A 145 13.41 12.17 -0.57
N VAL A 146 12.52 13.15 -0.48
CA VAL A 146 11.12 13.00 -0.92
C VAL A 146 11.03 12.84 -2.44
N ILE A 147 11.79 13.62 -3.21
CA ILE A 147 11.82 13.54 -4.68
C ILE A 147 12.36 12.19 -5.14
N ILE A 148 13.43 11.67 -4.52
CA ILE A 148 13.97 10.33 -4.83
C ILE A 148 12.85 9.30 -4.68
N ASP A 149 12.14 9.32 -3.56
CA ASP A 149 11.09 8.33 -3.29
C ASP A 149 9.94 8.44 -4.31
N ILE A 150 9.55 9.65 -4.73
CA ILE A 150 8.54 9.88 -5.77
C ILE A 150 8.98 9.41 -7.16
N LEU A 151 10.24 9.63 -7.54
CA LEU A 151 10.73 9.19 -8.84
C LEU A 151 10.74 7.66 -8.96
N LEU A 152 10.94 6.97 -7.83
CA LEU A 152 10.99 5.50 -7.78
C LEU A 152 9.61 4.85 -7.58
N ALA A 153 8.66 5.56 -6.96
CA ALA A 153 7.37 5.01 -6.56
C ALA A 153 6.49 4.43 -7.68
N PRO A 154 6.35 5.03 -8.88
CA PRO A 154 5.52 4.48 -9.96
C PRO A 154 5.93 3.07 -10.40
N PHE A 155 7.21 2.75 -10.20
CA PHE A 155 7.87 1.55 -10.70
C PHE A 155 8.30 0.59 -9.60
N THR A 156 8.14 0.98 -8.34
CA THR A 156 8.58 0.20 -7.18
C THR A 156 7.42 0.06 -6.18
N PRO A 157 6.55 -0.95 -6.35
CA PRO A 157 5.35 -1.10 -5.52
C PRO A 157 5.60 -1.48 -4.07
N SER A 158 6.74 -2.10 -3.80
CA SER A 158 7.20 -2.27 -2.43
C SER A 158 7.83 -0.95 -1.96
N ASN A 159 7.07 -0.19 -1.18
CA ASN A 159 7.60 0.96 -0.45
C ASN A 159 8.75 0.53 0.48
N THR A 160 8.71 -0.67 1.06
CA THR A 160 9.84 -1.27 1.81
C THR A 160 11.10 -1.42 0.95
N ALA A 161 10.98 -1.93 -0.28
CA ALA A 161 12.13 -2.09 -1.17
C ALA A 161 12.69 -0.74 -1.64
N ARG A 162 11.79 0.19 -1.97
CA ARG A 162 12.15 1.57 -2.36
C ARG A 162 12.89 2.29 -1.25
N THR A 163 12.24 2.45 -0.10
CA THR A 163 12.78 3.24 1.00
C THR A 163 13.88 2.48 1.74
N GLY A 164 13.68 1.20 2.08
CA GLY A 164 14.64 0.39 2.84
C GLY A 164 15.79 -0.19 2.00
N GLY A 165 15.54 -0.55 0.75
CA GLY A 165 16.54 -1.14 -0.15
C GLY A 165 17.33 -0.13 -0.96
N THR A 166 16.71 1.00 -1.37
CA THR A 166 17.38 1.99 -2.24
C THR A 166 17.75 3.27 -1.50
N VAL A 167 16.80 3.93 -0.84
CA VAL A 167 17.03 5.24 -0.23
C VAL A 167 17.82 5.12 1.08
N PHE A 168 17.45 4.18 1.95
CA PHE A 168 18.04 4.00 3.27
C PHE A 168 19.55 3.74 3.24
N PRO A 169 20.10 2.86 2.36
CA PRO A 169 21.55 2.64 2.33
C PRO A 169 22.35 3.88 1.96
N VAL A 170 21.77 4.82 1.19
CA VAL A 170 22.41 6.10 0.88
C VAL A 170 22.31 7.03 2.07
N ILE A 171 21.11 7.22 2.62
CA ILE A 171 20.85 8.20 3.67
C ILE A 171 21.47 7.81 5.01
N LYS A 172 21.53 6.52 5.36
CA LYS A 172 22.10 6.05 6.65
C LYS A 172 23.60 6.32 6.82
N ASN A 173 24.32 6.55 5.73
CA ASN A 173 25.75 6.86 5.76
C ASN A 173 26.04 8.35 6.00
N LEU A 174 25.02 9.22 5.89
CA LEU A 174 25.19 10.66 6.08
C LEU A 174 25.32 11.09 7.56
N PRO A 175 24.53 10.59 8.52
CA PRO A 175 24.60 11.04 9.90
C PRO A 175 25.97 10.86 10.58
N PRO A 176 26.71 9.75 10.38
CA PRO A 176 28.05 9.58 10.95
C PRO A 176 29.06 10.66 10.54
N LEU A 177 28.93 11.28 9.36
CA LEU A 177 29.79 12.39 8.91
C LEU A 177 29.71 13.60 9.87
N PHE A 178 28.63 13.69 10.65
CA PHE A 178 28.36 14.80 11.56
C PHE A 178 28.41 14.41 13.05
N ASN A 179 28.99 13.24 13.35
CA ASN A 179 28.93 12.63 14.67
C ASN A 179 27.48 12.54 15.20
N SER A 180 26.54 12.18 14.31
CA SER A 180 25.15 11.91 14.65
C SER A 180 24.95 10.40 14.70
N TYR A 181 24.68 9.86 15.89
CA TYR A 181 24.61 8.42 16.13
C TYR A 181 23.21 7.96 16.59
N PRO A 182 22.85 6.69 16.33
CA PRO A 182 21.57 6.14 16.75
C PRO A 182 21.53 5.94 18.27
N ASN A 183 20.33 6.03 18.86
CA ASN A 183 20.09 5.88 20.31
C ASN A 183 20.87 6.85 21.20
N ASP A 184 21.38 7.94 20.63
CA ASP A 184 22.20 8.94 21.31
C ASP A 184 21.57 10.33 21.19
N PRO A 185 21.76 11.27 22.13
CA PRO A 185 21.29 12.65 21.99
C PRO A 185 21.76 13.34 20.70
N SER A 186 22.93 12.96 20.17
CA SER A 186 23.47 13.42 18.88
C SER A 186 22.65 12.98 17.67
N SER A 187 21.69 12.05 17.80
CA SER A 187 20.80 11.64 16.70
C SER A 187 20.06 12.85 16.09
N ARG A 188 19.83 13.89 16.90
CA ARG A 188 19.17 15.15 16.51
C ARG A 188 20.06 16.12 15.74
N ARG A 189 21.38 15.88 15.63
CA ARG A 189 22.27 16.71 14.81
C ARG A 189 21.84 16.72 13.35
N ILE A 190 21.56 15.54 12.78
CA ILE A 190 21.02 15.43 11.43
C ILE A 190 20.21 14.15 11.21
N GLY A 191 20.62 13.03 11.81
CA GLY A 191 20.07 11.71 11.48
C GLY A 191 18.57 11.57 11.72
N GLY A 192 18.05 12.05 12.86
CA GLY A 192 16.63 12.01 13.15
C GLY A 192 15.79 12.73 12.08
N TYR A 193 16.24 13.89 11.61
CA TYR A 193 15.56 14.64 10.55
C TYR A 193 15.55 13.85 9.23
N LEU A 194 16.70 13.32 8.79
CA LEU A 194 16.81 12.60 7.52
C LEU A 194 15.96 11.32 7.52
N MET A 195 15.98 10.59 8.63
CA MET A 195 15.19 9.37 8.78
C MET A 195 13.70 9.67 8.81
N TRP A 196 13.26 10.75 9.46
CA TRP A 196 11.86 11.18 9.40
C TRP A 196 11.44 11.64 8.00
N MET A 197 12.31 12.33 7.26
CA MET A 197 12.04 12.72 5.87
C MET A 197 11.77 11.52 4.96
N MET A 198 12.39 10.36 5.25
CA MET A 198 12.11 9.13 4.52
C MET A 198 10.70 8.58 4.82
N VAL A 199 10.22 8.66 6.07
CA VAL A 199 8.83 8.31 6.44
C VAL A 199 7.84 9.20 5.70
N ILE A 200 8.10 10.51 5.66
CA ILE A 200 7.27 11.48 4.96
C ILE A 200 7.28 11.22 3.45
N GLY A 201 8.46 11.06 2.85
CA GLY A 201 8.60 10.81 1.42
C GLY A 201 7.87 9.55 0.97
N THR A 202 8.04 8.45 1.71
CA THR A 202 7.39 7.18 1.38
C THR A 202 5.87 7.22 1.57
N SER A 203 5.37 7.94 2.57
CA SER A 203 3.92 8.07 2.79
C SER A 203 3.24 8.86 1.67
N ILE A 204 3.84 9.99 1.27
CA ILE A 204 3.32 10.83 0.16
C ILE A 204 3.39 10.08 -1.16
N SER A 205 4.55 9.51 -1.49
CA SER A 205 4.76 8.81 -2.76
C SER A 205 3.89 7.56 -2.88
N SER A 206 3.63 6.87 -1.77
CA SER A 206 2.72 5.74 -1.72
C SER A 206 1.28 6.13 -2.02
N SER A 207 0.78 7.31 -1.66
CA SER A 207 -0.56 7.76 -2.08
C SER A 207 -0.59 8.37 -3.47
N MET A 208 0.53 8.92 -3.95
CA MET A 208 0.59 9.59 -5.26
C MET A 208 0.42 8.65 -6.45
N PHE A 209 0.81 7.39 -6.30
CA PHE A 209 0.70 6.40 -7.38
C PHE A 209 -0.01 5.14 -6.92
N VAL A 210 -0.89 4.59 -7.76
CA VAL A 210 -1.51 3.27 -7.55
C VAL A 210 -0.45 2.21 -7.24
N THR A 211 0.63 2.23 -8.01
CA THR A 211 1.77 1.31 -7.89
C THR A 211 2.77 1.75 -6.83
N GLY A 212 2.46 2.73 -5.96
CA GLY A 212 3.34 3.23 -4.91
C GLY A 212 3.33 2.41 -3.62
N ALA A 213 2.29 1.58 -3.42
CA ALA A 213 2.18 0.64 -2.31
C ALA A 213 1.28 -0.55 -2.68
N ALA A 214 1.66 -1.77 -2.27
CA ALA A 214 0.83 -2.97 -2.42
C ALA A 214 -0.65 -2.83 -1.95
N PRO A 215 -0.96 -2.22 -0.78
CA PRO A 215 -2.35 -2.06 -0.34
C PRO A 215 -3.21 -1.16 -1.24
N ASN A 216 -2.64 -0.26 -2.03
CA ASN A 216 -3.42 0.59 -2.95
C ASN A 216 -4.15 -0.24 -4.00
N VAL A 217 -3.49 -1.28 -4.48
CA VAL A 217 -4.05 -2.20 -5.49
C VAL A 217 -5.15 -3.04 -4.91
N LEU A 218 -4.97 -3.49 -3.67
CA LEU A 218 -6.05 -4.11 -2.93
C LEU A 218 -7.25 -3.15 -2.79
N GLY A 219 -6.97 -1.87 -2.53
CA GLY A 219 -8.01 -0.84 -2.46
C GLY A 219 -8.76 -0.61 -3.77
N LEU A 220 -8.07 -0.61 -4.92
CA LEU A 220 -8.70 -0.56 -6.24
C LEU A 220 -9.63 -1.75 -6.49
N GLU A 221 -9.20 -2.95 -6.09
CA GLU A 221 -10.00 -4.16 -6.25
C GLU A 221 -11.24 -4.13 -5.35
N PHE A 222 -11.12 -3.67 -4.11
CA PHE A 222 -12.30 -3.46 -3.26
C PHE A 222 -13.25 -2.40 -3.80
N ALA A 223 -12.73 -1.25 -4.26
CA ALA A 223 -13.55 -0.20 -4.88
C ALA A 223 -14.34 -0.76 -6.09
N SER A 224 -13.68 -1.57 -6.93
CA SER A 224 -14.30 -2.22 -8.08
C SER A 224 -15.33 -3.29 -7.68
N LYS A 225 -14.96 -4.23 -6.80
CA LYS A 225 -15.78 -5.42 -6.49
C LYS A 225 -16.89 -5.18 -5.47
N VAL A 226 -16.73 -4.19 -4.59
CA VAL A 226 -17.71 -3.87 -3.54
C VAL A 226 -18.55 -2.65 -3.95
N ALA A 227 -17.87 -1.57 -4.31
CA ALA A 227 -18.52 -0.29 -4.62
C ALA A 227 -18.90 -0.12 -6.11
N GLY A 228 -18.37 -0.94 -7.02
CA GLY A 228 -18.59 -0.80 -8.46
C GLY A 228 -17.82 0.37 -9.08
N VAL A 229 -16.83 0.93 -8.38
CA VAL A 229 -16.08 2.10 -8.81
C VAL A 229 -14.77 1.66 -9.46
N HIS A 230 -14.61 1.96 -10.74
CA HIS A 230 -13.41 1.63 -11.51
C HIS A 230 -12.47 2.82 -11.62
N ILE A 231 -11.38 2.80 -10.85
CA ILE A 231 -10.38 3.86 -10.85
C ILE A 231 -9.18 3.43 -11.70
N SER A 232 -8.91 4.16 -12.78
CA SER A 232 -7.73 3.92 -13.62
C SER A 232 -6.45 4.49 -12.97
N TRP A 233 -5.28 4.05 -13.45
CA TRP A 233 -3.99 4.58 -12.96
C TRP A 233 -3.89 6.10 -13.12
N LEU A 234 -4.29 6.62 -14.29
CA LEU A 234 -4.24 8.06 -14.56
C LEU A 234 -5.26 8.82 -13.73
N HIS A 235 -6.48 8.28 -13.57
CA HIS A 235 -7.50 8.88 -12.72
C HIS A 235 -6.98 9.02 -11.27
N TRP A 236 -6.40 7.96 -10.70
CA TRP A 236 -5.80 8.01 -9.37
C TRP A 236 -4.71 9.08 -9.26
N PHE A 237 -3.76 9.08 -10.20
CA PHE A 237 -2.63 10.01 -10.19
C PHE A 237 -3.13 11.45 -10.23
N LEU A 238 -4.03 11.76 -11.15
CA LEU A 238 -4.61 13.08 -11.30
C LEU A 238 -5.45 13.49 -10.08
N ALA A 239 -6.20 12.56 -9.49
CA ALA A 239 -7.00 12.79 -8.30
C ALA A 239 -6.14 13.17 -7.08
N PHE A 240 -4.98 12.53 -6.90
CA PHE A 240 -4.08 12.86 -5.80
C PHE A 240 -3.15 14.04 -6.10
N LEU A 241 -2.88 14.36 -7.37
CA LEU A 241 -1.85 15.32 -7.78
C LEU A 241 -1.93 16.68 -7.06
N PRO A 242 -3.10 17.33 -6.88
CA PRO A 242 -3.20 18.60 -6.15
C PRO A 242 -2.73 18.47 -4.69
N VAL A 243 -3.19 17.41 -4.00
CA VAL A 243 -2.80 17.08 -2.63
C VAL A 243 -1.30 16.78 -2.58
N GLY A 244 -0.83 15.94 -3.50
CA GLY A 244 0.57 15.53 -3.63
C GLY A 244 1.52 16.71 -3.80
N ILE A 245 1.21 17.68 -4.67
CA ILE A 245 2.04 18.88 -4.88
C ILE A 245 2.11 19.73 -3.60
N ILE A 246 0.98 19.94 -2.91
CA ILE A 246 0.97 20.68 -1.66
C ILE A 246 1.81 19.96 -0.61
N LEU A 247 1.60 18.66 -0.43
CA LEU A 247 2.37 17.86 0.54
C LEU A 247 3.86 17.82 0.20
N LEU A 248 4.22 17.77 -1.09
CA LEU A 248 5.59 17.83 -1.56
C LEU A 248 6.30 19.12 -1.18
N LEU A 249 5.61 20.25 -1.35
CA LEU A 249 6.15 21.56 -1.05
C LEU A 249 6.18 21.82 0.46
N VAL A 250 5.12 21.45 1.17
CA VAL A 250 4.91 21.83 2.58
C VAL A 250 5.61 20.87 3.53
N SER A 251 5.60 19.56 3.28
CA SER A 251 6.03 18.59 4.29
C SER A 251 7.52 18.70 4.65
N PRO A 252 8.48 18.80 3.71
CA PRO A 252 9.89 18.99 4.07
C PRO A 252 10.15 20.26 4.89
N ALA A 253 9.48 21.37 4.54
CA ALA A 253 9.57 22.62 5.28
C ALA A 253 8.99 22.50 6.70
N LEU A 254 7.83 21.85 6.86
CA LEU A 254 7.23 21.60 8.17
C LEU A 254 8.07 20.66 9.03
N VAL A 255 8.65 19.60 8.45
CA VAL A 255 9.56 18.71 9.18
C VAL A 255 10.78 19.50 9.65
N TRP A 256 11.33 20.36 8.78
CA TRP A 256 12.47 21.19 9.13
C TRP A 256 12.13 22.18 10.26
N LEU A 257 10.89 22.67 10.34
CA LEU A 257 10.43 23.53 11.42
C LEU A 257 10.20 22.75 12.73
N LEU A 258 9.39 21.68 12.68
CA LEU A 258 8.93 20.92 13.85
C LEU A 258 10.00 19.95 14.40
N TYR A 259 10.92 19.51 13.56
CA TYR A 259 11.96 18.55 13.86
C TYR A 259 13.33 19.02 13.33
N LYS A 260 13.61 20.32 13.51
CA LYS A 260 14.82 21.02 13.05
C LYS A 260 16.12 20.28 13.40
N PRO A 261 16.97 19.95 12.42
CA PRO A 261 18.28 19.34 12.67
C PRO A 261 19.24 20.37 13.28
N GLY A 262 20.13 19.92 14.17
CA GLY A 262 21.20 20.76 14.73
C GLY A 262 22.16 21.30 13.67
N ILE A 263 22.33 20.58 12.56
CA ILE A 263 23.15 20.99 11.42
C ILE A 263 22.23 21.31 10.24
N THR A 264 22.32 22.55 9.75
CA THR A 264 21.43 23.07 8.70
C THR A 264 22.14 23.28 7.36
N GLN A 265 23.47 23.30 7.35
CA GLN A 265 24.29 23.46 6.16
C GLN A 265 25.52 22.55 6.26
N SER A 266 25.88 21.89 5.16
CA SER A 266 27.16 21.21 5.03
C SER A 266 27.48 20.94 3.57
N THR A 267 28.70 21.29 3.16
CA THR A 267 29.25 20.94 1.84
C THR A 267 29.76 19.50 1.79
N GLU A 268 30.02 18.86 2.94
CA GLU A 268 30.57 17.50 3.05
C GLU A 268 29.61 16.45 2.49
N VAL A 269 28.29 16.61 2.69
CA VAL A 269 27.28 15.70 2.12
C VAL A 269 27.35 15.69 0.59
N ALA A 270 27.42 16.88 -0.02
CA ALA A 270 27.48 17.02 -1.46
C ALA A 270 28.80 16.48 -2.03
N ALA A 271 29.91 16.68 -1.31
CA ALA A 271 31.22 16.16 -1.69
C ALA A 271 31.27 14.62 -1.58
N TRP A 272 30.79 14.05 -0.48
CA TRP A 272 30.69 12.60 -0.29
C TRP A 272 29.85 11.95 -1.41
N ALA A 273 28.67 12.50 -1.69
CA ALA A 273 27.80 11.98 -2.74
C ALA A 273 28.44 12.10 -4.14
N ALA A 274 29.24 13.14 -4.38
CA ALA A 274 29.98 13.28 -5.63
C ALA A 274 31.06 12.20 -5.79
N GLU A 275 31.77 11.85 -4.72
CA GLU A 275 32.80 10.81 -4.75
C GLU A 275 32.19 9.42 -4.91
N GLU A 276 31.12 9.11 -4.16
CA GLU A 276 30.34 7.88 -4.34
C GLU A 276 29.74 7.76 -5.75
N LEU A 277 29.26 8.86 -6.34
CA LEU A 277 28.76 8.86 -7.71
C LEU A 277 29.89 8.63 -8.72
N LYS A 278 31.10 9.14 -8.44
CA LYS A 278 32.29 8.93 -9.26
C LYS A 278 32.77 7.48 -9.19
N SER A 279 32.71 6.84 -8.02
CA SER A 279 33.06 5.43 -7.86
C SER A 279 32.09 4.48 -8.57
N LEU A 280 30.85 4.89 -8.81
CA LEU A 280 29.90 4.15 -9.69
C LEU A 280 30.25 4.21 -11.18
N GLY A 281 31.20 5.07 -11.59
CA GLY A 281 31.60 5.23 -12.98
C GLY A 281 30.50 5.80 -13.90
N ARG A 282 30.68 5.60 -15.21
CA ARG A 282 29.73 6.06 -16.25
C ARG A 282 28.41 5.27 -16.20
N LEU A 283 27.36 5.85 -16.78
CA LEU A 283 26.09 5.15 -16.98
C LEU A 283 26.31 3.87 -17.78
N THR A 284 25.89 2.75 -17.21
CA THR A 284 25.95 1.45 -17.87
C THR A 284 24.83 1.33 -18.90
N HIS A 285 25.00 0.44 -19.87
CA HIS A 285 23.95 0.13 -20.85
C HIS A 285 22.63 -0.27 -20.18
N LYS A 286 22.70 -1.06 -19.09
CA LYS A 286 21.50 -1.46 -18.32
C LYS A 286 20.76 -0.27 -17.73
N GLU A 287 21.49 0.71 -17.18
CA GLU A 287 20.90 1.93 -16.63
C GLU A 287 20.25 2.79 -17.72
N ILE A 288 20.91 2.97 -18.86
CA ILE A 288 20.38 3.74 -20.00
C ILE A 288 19.11 3.08 -20.55
N THR A 289 19.14 1.77 -20.77
CA THR A 289 17.96 1.03 -21.21
C THR A 289 16.82 1.16 -20.23
N LEU A 290 17.08 1.02 -18.92
CA LEU A 290 16.04 1.14 -17.91
C LEU A 290 15.44 2.55 -17.86
N ILE A 291 16.25 3.61 -17.99
CA ILE A 291 15.76 4.99 -18.13
C ILE A 291 14.82 5.11 -19.34
N GLY A 292 15.21 4.56 -20.49
CA GLY A 292 14.38 4.55 -21.69
C GLY A 292 13.03 3.84 -21.47
N LEU A 293 13.03 2.68 -20.82
CA LEU A 293 11.81 1.92 -20.52
C LEU A 293 10.91 2.63 -19.51
N VAL A 294 11.48 3.34 -18.54
CA VAL A 294 10.76 4.18 -17.58
C VAL A 294 10.03 5.31 -18.30
N LEU A 295 10.74 6.05 -19.16
CA LEU A 295 10.17 7.15 -19.93
C LEU A 295 9.09 6.65 -20.90
N LEU A 296 9.32 5.51 -21.56
CA LEU A 296 8.32 4.87 -22.42
C LEU A 296 7.06 4.48 -21.64
N SER A 297 7.22 3.87 -20.47
CA SER A 297 6.08 3.43 -19.63
C SER A 297 5.25 4.63 -19.16
N LEU A 298 5.89 5.73 -18.74
CA LEU A 298 5.19 6.97 -18.38
C LEU A 298 4.44 7.56 -19.57
N ALA A 299 5.09 7.63 -20.73
CA ALA A 299 4.45 8.15 -21.94
C ALA A 299 3.21 7.32 -22.31
N LEU A 300 3.29 5.99 -22.22
CA LEU A 300 2.16 5.10 -22.50
C LEU A 300 1.04 5.19 -21.44
N TRP A 301 1.36 5.35 -20.15
CA TRP A 301 0.32 5.55 -19.12
C TRP A 301 -0.38 6.91 -19.24
N VAL A 302 0.35 7.97 -19.61
CA VAL A 302 -0.21 9.33 -19.73
C VAL A 302 -0.96 9.52 -21.05
N LEU A 303 -0.37 9.10 -22.17
CA LEU A 303 -0.89 9.36 -23.53
C LEU A 303 -1.59 8.16 -24.15
N GLY A 304 -1.22 6.94 -23.74
CA GLY A 304 -1.65 5.69 -24.36
C GLY A 304 -2.83 5.01 -23.70
N GLY A 305 -3.47 5.59 -22.68
CA GLY A 305 -4.52 4.93 -21.89
C GLY A 305 -5.75 4.43 -22.68
N LYS A 306 -6.01 4.99 -23.88
CA LYS A 306 -7.06 4.50 -24.81
C LYS A 306 -6.60 3.36 -25.72
N LEU A 307 -5.29 3.20 -25.90
CA LEU A 307 -4.67 2.23 -26.82
C LEU A 307 -4.19 0.98 -26.09
N ILE A 308 -3.65 1.14 -24.88
CA ILE A 308 -3.04 0.07 -24.10
C ILE A 308 -3.40 0.22 -22.62
N SER A 309 -3.78 -0.89 -21.98
CA SER A 309 -4.10 -0.88 -20.54
C SER A 309 -2.83 -0.68 -19.70
N ALA A 310 -2.97 -0.09 -18.51
CA ALA A 310 -1.83 0.14 -17.63
C ALA A 310 -1.05 -1.14 -17.29
N THR A 311 -1.77 -2.26 -17.11
CA THR A 311 -1.20 -3.59 -16.89
C THR A 311 -0.38 -4.05 -18.09
N ALA A 312 -0.90 -3.88 -19.31
CA ALA A 312 -0.18 -4.28 -20.52
C ALA A 312 1.10 -3.46 -20.73
N VAL A 313 1.10 -2.17 -20.37
CA VAL A 313 2.34 -1.34 -20.35
C VAL A 313 3.38 -1.91 -19.40
N ALA A 314 2.99 -2.29 -18.18
CA ALA A 314 3.91 -2.88 -17.20
C ALA A 314 4.49 -4.22 -17.69
N LEU A 315 3.65 -5.08 -18.28
CA LEU A 315 4.10 -6.35 -18.85
C LEU A 315 5.00 -6.16 -20.07
N LEU A 316 4.72 -5.17 -20.91
CA LEU A 316 5.59 -4.77 -22.02
C LEU A 316 6.96 -4.32 -21.51
N ALA A 317 7.00 -3.49 -20.46
CA ALA A 317 8.24 -3.04 -19.86
C ALA A 317 9.07 -4.21 -19.32
N VAL A 318 8.44 -5.20 -18.67
CA VAL A 318 9.09 -6.44 -18.23
C VAL A 318 9.61 -7.25 -19.41
N ALA A 319 8.79 -7.46 -20.46
CA ALA A 319 9.19 -8.20 -21.65
C ALA A 319 10.41 -7.55 -22.33
N LEU A 320 10.42 -6.22 -22.45
CA LEU A 320 11.54 -5.47 -23.00
C LEU A 320 12.78 -5.52 -22.11
N MET A 321 12.63 -5.48 -20.77
CA MET A 321 13.76 -5.69 -19.87
C MET A 321 14.44 -7.04 -20.04
N LEU A 322 13.64 -8.10 -20.24
CA LEU A 322 14.15 -9.45 -20.50
C LEU A 322 14.82 -9.53 -21.88
N ALA A 323 14.15 -9.02 -22.92
CA ALA A 323 14.65 -9.03 -24.30
C ALA A 323 15.97 -8.24 -24.44
N LEU A 324 16.06 -7.09 -23.79
CA LEU A 324 17.23 -6.21 -23.79
C LEU A 324 18.28 -6.60 -22.73
N ARG A 325 18.10 -7.76 -22.06
CA ARG A 325 19.02 -8.34 -21.08
C ARG A 325 19.39 -7.41 -19.91
N VAL A 326 18.43 -6.57 -19.49
CA VAL A 326 18.58 -5.75 -18.26
C VAL A 326 18.57 -6.68 -17.05
N VAL A 327 17.61 -7.60 -17.01
CA VAL A 327 17.43 -8.61 -15.96
C VAL A 327 17.36 -9.99 -16.62
N PRO A 328 18.14 -11.00 -16.16
CA PRO A 328 17.99 -12.36 -16.65
C PRO A 328 16.79 -13.06 -16.00
N TRP A 329 16.12 -13.95 -16.74
CA TRP A 329 14.92 -14.65 -16.26
C TRP A 329 15.10 -15.37 -14.92
N LYS A 330 16.30 -15.90 -14.66
CA LYS A 330 16.65 -16.57 -13.40
C LYS A 330 16.51 -15.66 -12.17
N GLU A 331 16.74 -14.35 -12.31
CA GLU A 331 16.53 -13.41 -11.21
C GLU A 331 15.03 -13.19 -10.98
N VAL A 332 14.23 -13.12 -12.04
CA VAL A 332 12.76 -13.01 -11.95
C VAL A 332 12.15 -14.20 -11.21
N THR A 333 12.58 -15.42 -11.51
CA THR A 333 12.04 -16.62 -10.83
C THR A 333 12.51 -16.76 -9.39
N ARG A 334 13.65 -16.15 -9.02
CA ARG A 334 14.16 -16.13 -7.64
C ARG A 334 13.64 -14.97 -6.81
N TYR A 335 13.01 -13.98 -7.44
CA TYR A 335 12.54 -12.78 -6.76
C TYR A 335 11.24 -13.06 -5.99
N SER A 336 11.39 -13.72 -4.85
CA SER A 336 10.31 -14.21 -3.98
C SER A 336 9.34 -13.10 -3.57
N SER A 337 9.80 -11.85 -3.46
CA SER A 337 8.94 -10.71 -3.14
C SER A 337 7.84 -10.49 -4.17
N ALA A 338 8.12 -10.66 -5.47
CA ALA A 338 7.11 -10.49 -6.52
C ALA A 338 6.07 -11.62 -6.45
N TRP A 339 6.53 -12.87 -6.36
CA TRP A 339 5.66 -14.05 -6.28
C TRP A 339 4.81 -14.07 -5.01
N ASN A 340 5.40 -13.73 -3.86
CA ASN A 340 4.67 -13.62 -2.60
C ASN A 340 3.58 -12.54 -2.69
N THR A 341 3.89 -11.39 -3.31
CA THR A 341 2.91 -10.32 -3.49
C THR A 341 1.80 -10.72 -4.47
N LEU A 342 2.13 -11.41 -5.56
CA LEU A 342 1.17 -11.94 -6.52
C LEU A 342 0.15 -12.84 -5.83
N VAL A 343 0.61 -13.84 -5.07
CA VAL A 343 -0.26 -14.78 -4.35
C VAL A 343 -1.08 -14.05 -3.29
N ASN A 344 -0.47 -13.14 -2.54
CA ASN A 344 -1.16 -12.39 -1.49
C ASN A 344 -2.30 -11.54 -2.05
N LEU A 345 -2.01 -10.70 -3.06
CA LEU A 345 -3.02 -9.86 -3.66
C LEU A 345 -4.09 -10.68 -4.38
N ALA A 346 -3.72 -11.73 -5.12
CA ALA A 346 -4.70 -12.60 -5.78
C ALA A 346 -5.67 -13.23 -4.77
N THR A 347 -5.16 -13.80 -3.68
CA THR A 347 -5.99 -14.44 -2.64
C THR A 347 -6.85 -13.43 -1.90
N LEU A 348 -6.34 -12.23 -1.61
CA LEU A 348 -7.14 -11.16 -1.00
C LEU A 348 -8.25 -10.65 -1.92
N VAL A 349 -8.01 -10.54 -3.23
CA VAL A 349 -9.04 -10.17 -4.22
C VAL A 349 -10.14 -11.23 -4.31
N VAL A 350 -9.77 -12.51 -4.24
CA VAL A 350 -10.73 -13.61 -4.16
C VAL A 350 -11.57 -13.48 -2.90
N MET A 351 -10.93 -13.26 -1.74
CA MET A 351 -11.64 -13.09 -0.48
C MET A 351 -12.54 -11.84 -0.45
N ALA A 352 -12.12 -10.76 -1.11
CA ALA A 352 -12.95 -9.59 -1.34
C ALA A 352 -14.23 -9.93 -2.10
N ASN A 353 -14.07 -10.64 -3.22
CA ASN A 353 -15.17 -11.03 -4.07
C ASN A 353 -16.13 -12.00 -3.36
N GLY A 354 -15.62 -12.84 -2.46
CA GLY A 354 -16.44 -13.75 -1.66
C GLY A 354 -17.43 -13.05 -0.73
N LEU A 355 -17.12 -11.84 -0.23
CA LEU A 355 -18.08 -11.04 0.55
C LEU A 355 -19.32 -10.68 -0.28
N THR A 356 -19.12 -10.27 -1.53
CA THR A 356 -20.23 -10.00 -2.46
C THR A 356 -20.90 -11.30 -2.89
N ARG A 357 -20.13 -12.32 -3.28
CA ARG A 357 -20.63 -13.60 -3.79
C ARG A 357 -21.50 -14.35 -2.78
N SER A 358 -21.12 -14.31 -1.51
CA SER A 358 -21.87 -14.99 -0.44
C SER A 358 -23.17 -14.28 -0.05
N GLY A 359 -23.38 -13.03 -0.48
CA GLY A 359 -24.54 -12.20 -0.12
C GLY A 359 -24.33 -11.35 1.15
N PHE A 360 -23.13 -11.36 1.75
CA PHE A 360 -22.83 -10.56 2.95
C PHE A 360 -23.01 -9.06 2.71
N ILE A 361 -22.50 -8.55 1.57
CA ILE A 361 -22.55 -7.11 1.24
C ILE A 361 -23.99 -6.62 1.11
N ASP A 362 -24.88 -7.41 0.50
CA ASP A 362 -26.28 -7.04 0.30
C ASP A 362 -27.03 -7.00 1.63
N TRP A 363 -26.84 -8.03 2.48
CA TRP A 363 -27.42 -8.03 3.83
C TRP A 363 -26.91 -6.89 4.71
N PHE A 364 -25.60 -6.66 4.70
CA PHE A 364 -24.97 -5.61 5.50
C PHE A 364 -25.50 -4.24 5.08
N SER A 365 -25.64 -4.03 3.77
CA SER A 365 -26.21 -2.80 3.22
C SER A 365 -27.66 -2.59 3.67
N ALA A 366 -28.52 -3.60 3.57
CA ALA A 366 -29.91 -3.51 3.99
C ALA A 366 -30.09 -3.31 5.51
N THR A 367 -29.14 -3.79 6.32
CA THR A 367 -29.19 -3.67 7.78
C THR A 367 -28.70 -2.29 8.24
N MET A 368 -27.64 -1.77 7.62
CA MET A 368 -27.05 -0.49 7.99
C MET A 368 -27.82 0.71 7.47
N SER A 369 -28.49 0.61 6.32
CA SER A 369 -29.32 1.68 5.77
C SER A 369 -30.37 2.17 6.79
N ARG A 370 -31.00 1.26 7.55
CA ARG A 370 -31.98 1.56 8.61
C ARG A 370 -31.41 2.33 9.81
N HIS A 371 -30.11 2.16 10.10
CA HIS A 371 -29.47 2.80 11.26
C HIS A 371 -28.84 4.15 10.92
N LEU A 372 -28.75 4.50 9.64
CA LEU A 372 -28.09 5.71 9.14
C LEU A 372 -29.07 6.69 8.47
N GLU A 373 -30.37 6.45 8.61
CA GLU A 373 -31.41 7.43 8.25
C GLU A 373 -31.21 8.73 9.03
N GLY A 374 -31.13 9.87 8.31
CA GLY A 374 -30.99 11.21 8.90
C GLY A 374 -29.57 11.80 8.90
N PHE A 375 -28.54 11.04 8.54
CA PHE A 375 -27.20 11.60 8.36
C PHE A 375 -27.05 12.31 7.00
N SER A 376 -26.35 13.45 6.97
CA SER A 376 -25.98 14.12 5.71
C SER A 376 -25.09 13.17 4.89
N PRO A 377 -25.43 12.89 3.61
CA PRO A 377 -24.60 12.01 2.79
C PRO A 377 -23.16 12.48 2.63
N GLN A 378 -22.93 13.79 2.56
CA GLN A 378 -21.58 14.37 2.54
C GLN A 378 -20.91 14.22 3.93
N GLY A 379 -21.64 14.50 5.01
CA GLY A 379 -21.12 14.30 6.38
C GLY A 379 -20.68 12.85 6.62
N THR A 380 -21.44 11.88 6.11
CA THR A 380 -21.13 10.45 6.17
C THR A 380 -19.79 10.14 5.49
N VAL A 381 -19.51 10.70 4.31
CA VAL A 381 -18.21 10.49 3.64
C VAL A 381 -17.06 10.96 4.50
N ILE A 382 -17.16 12.15 5.12
CA ILE A 382 -16.13 12.66 6.04
C ILE A 382 -15.91 11.65 7.18
N VAL A 383 -16.99 11.25 7.86
CA VAL A 383 -16.91 10.38 9.03
C VAL A 383 -16.30 9.03 8.65
N LEU A 384 -16.75 8.41 7.55
CA LEU A 384 -16.24 7.11 7.11
C LEU A 384 -14.76 7.17 6.73
N VAL A 385 -14.32 8.23 6.04
CA VAL A 385 -12.90 8.44 5.72
C VAL A 385 -12.07 8.65 6.97
N LEU A 386 -12.54 9.44 7.93
CA LEU A 386 -11.83 9.67 9.20
C LEU A 386 -11.75 8.42 10.06
N VAL A 387 -12.84 7.64 10.13
CA VAL A 387 -12.86 6.36 10.83
C VAL A 387 -11.84 5.41 10.21
N PHE A 388 -11.85 5.25 8.88
CA PHE A 388 -10.84 4.46 8.17
C PHE A 388 -9.42 4.96 8.46
N TYR A 389 -9.18 6.26 8.34
CA TYR A 389 -7.85 6.83 8.48
C TYR A 389 -7.26 6.61 9.89
N PHE A 390 -8.03 6.93 10.93
CA PHE A 390 -7.55 6.86 12.31
C PHE A 390 -7.63 5.45 12.91
N SER A 391 -8.49 4.57 12.41
CA SER A 391 -8.47 3.16 12.83
C SER A 391 -7.14 2.49 12.56
N HIS A 392 -6.34 3.02 11.63
CA HIS A 392 -5.01 2.48 11.33
C HIS A 392 -4.07 2.43 12.55
N TYR A 393 -4.26 3.28 13.56
CA TYR A 393 -3.50 3.17 14.82
C TYR A 393 -3.61 1.79 15.47
N LEU A 394 -4.71 1.07 15.22
CA LEU A 394 -5.00 -0.26 15.74
C LEU A 394 -4.41 -1.39 14.88
N PHE A 395 -3.80 -1.08 13.73
CA PHE A 395 -3.31 -2.07 12.77
C PHE A 395 -1.79 -2.00 12.60
N ALA A 396 -1.14 -3.17 12.61
CA ALA A 396 0.29 -3.31 12.40
C ALA A 396 0.73 -3.24 10.93
N SER A 397 -0.19 -3.00 9.98
CA SER A 397 0.11 -3.05 8.54
C SER A 397 -0.98 -2.36 7.73
N LEU A 398 -0.58 -1.51 6.78
CA LEU A 398 -1.52 -0.91 5.81
C LEU A 398 -2.29 -1.97 5.02
N SER A 399 -1.65 -3.10 4.68
CA SER A 399 -2.29 -4.19 3.94
C SER A 399 -3.36 -4.88 4.78
N ALA A 400 -3.06 -5.20 6.04
CA ALA A 400 -4.05 -5.80 6.95
C ALA A 400 -5.21 -4.84 7.21
N HIS A 401 -4.91 -3.56 7.42
CA HIS A 401 -5.92 -2.51 7.60
C HIS A 401 -6.85 -2.38 6.40
N THR A 402 -6.28 -2.28 5.19
CA THR A 402 -7.04 -2.18 3.94
C THR A 402 -7.87 -3.43 3.69
N ALA A 403 -7.31 -4.63 3.90
CA ALA A 403 -8.03 -5.90 3.77
C ALA A 403 -9.24 -6.00 4.70
N THR A 404 -9.13 -5.42 5.90
CA THR A 404 -10.15 -5.54 6.95
C THR A 404 -11.27 -4.52 6.78
N LEU A 405 -10.92 -3.23 6.73
CA LEU A 405 -11.90 -2.16 6.91
C LEU A 405 -12.42 -1.58 5.61
N LEU A 406 -11.60 -1.58 4.55
CA LEU A 406 -12.01 -0.97 3.29
C LEU A 406 -13.27 -1.60 2.68
N PRO A 407 -13.40 -2.94 2.53
CA PRO A 407 -14.62 -3.52 1.98
C PRO A 407 -15.86 -3.21 2.84
N VAL A 408 -15.74 -3.20 4.17
CA VAL A 408 -16.84 -2.91 5.08
C VAL A 408 -17.30 -1.46 4.94
N ILE A 409 -16.36 -0.50 4.89
CA ILE A 409 -16.67 0.93 4.76
C ILE A 409 -17.23 1.26 3.37
N LEU A 410 -16.71 0.62 2.32
CA LEU A 410 -17.27 0.78 0.97
C LEU A 410 -18.69 0.22 0.87
N ALA A 411 -18.96 -0.95 1.45
CA ALA A 411 -20.30 -1.52 1.53
C ALA A 411 -21.25 -0.58 2.28
N LEU A 412 -20.79 -0.06 3.42
CA LEU A 412 -21.55 0.89 4.23
C LEU A 412 -21.90 2.15 3.43
N GLY A 413 -20.90 2.76 2.79
CA GLY A 413 -21.12 3.96 1.98
C GLY A 413 -22.07 3.73 0.80
N LYS A 414 -21.95 2.58 0.13
CA LYS A 414 -22.86 2.20 -0.97
C LYS A 414 -24.30 2.01 -0.51
N SER A 415 -24.51 1.58 0.73
CA SER A 415 -25.83 1.30 1.28
C SER A 415 -26.64 2.55 1.64
N ILE A 416 -25.99 3.70 1.77
CA ILE A 416 -26.62 4.93 2.26
C ILE A 416 -27.06 5.77 1.06
N PRO A 417 -28.37 6.02 0.89
CA PRO A 417 -28.89 6.82 -0.20
C PRO A 417 -28.24 8.21 -0.25
N GLY A 418 -27.82 8.63 -1.44
CA GLY A 418 -27.24 9.96 -1.69
C GLY A 418 -25.76 10.10 -1.37
N VAL A 419 -25.10 9.09 -0.80
CA VAL A 419 -23.63 9.12 -0.60
C VAL A 419 -22.93 9.09 -1.97
N PRO A 420 -22.01 10.01 -2.27
CA PRO A 420 -21.22 9.95 -3.50
C PRO A 420 -20.17 8.85 -3.37
N VAL A 421 -20.54 7.62 -3.72
CA VAL A 421 -19.72 6.40 -3.55
C VAL A 421 -18.39 6.51 -4.29
N GLU A 422 -18.33 7.21 -5.41
CA GLU A 422 -17.08 7.46 -6.14
C GLU A 422 -16.12 8.33 -5.33
N HIS A 423 -16.59 9.45 -4.75
CA HIS A 423 -15.78 10.30 -3.89
C HIS A 423 -15.32 9.57 -2.64
N LEU A 424 -16.21 8.81 -2.00
CA LEU A 424 -15.86 7.96 -0.85
C LEU A 424 -14.75 6.98 -1.23
N SER A 425 -14.93 6.26 -2.34
CA SER A 425 -13.96 5.27 -2.81
C SER A 425 -12.60 5.90 -3.06
N LEU A 426 -12.55 7.03 -3.77
CA LEU A 426 -11.32 7.77 -4.03
C LEU A 426 -10.65 8.24 -2.75
N LEU A 427 -11.38 8.89 -1.84
CA LEU A 427 -10.80 9.40 -0.59
C LEU A 427 -10.25 8.28 0.29
N LEU A 428 -10.95 7.16 0.39
CA LEU A 428 -10.47 5.99 1.13
C LEU A 428 -9.17 5.46 0.52
N VAL A 429 -9.14 5.18 -0.79
CA VAL A 429 -7.96 4.57 -1.41
C VAL A 429 -6.77 5.53 -1.48
N LEU A 430 -7.01 6.82 -1.73
CA LEU A 430 -5.97 7.86 -1.74
C LEU A 430 -5.37 8.10 -0.34
N SER A 431 -6.12 7.81 0.73
CA SER A 431 -5.63 7.92 2.10
C SER A 431 -4.68 6.80 2.51
N ILE A 432 -4.62 5.69 1.76
CA ILE A 432 -3.85 4.48 2.13
C ILE A 432 -2.37 4.78 2.38
N GLY A 433 -1.69 5.43 1.44
CA GLY A 433 -0.25 5.71 1.56
C GLY A 433 0.08 6.71 2.67
N ILE A 434 -0.68 7.79 2.79
CA ILE A 434 -0.46 8.85 3.77
C ILE A 434 -0.71 8.40 5.22
N MET A 435 -1.42 7.29 5.47
CA MET A 435 -1.48 6.66 6.80
C MET A 435 -0.12 6.09 7.25
N GLY A 436 0.82 5.90 6.32
CA GLY A 436 2.10 5.24 6.59
C GLY A 436 3.01 5.97 7.58
N CYS A 437 2.71 7.23 7.92
CA CYS A 437 3.46 8.02 8.90
C CYS A 437 2.89 7.94 10.34
N LEU A 438 1.69 7.39 10.53
CA LEU A 438 0.97 7.45 11.81
C LEU A 438 1.69 6.70 12.94
N THR A 439 2.22 5.52 12.64
CA THR A 439 2.86 4.64 13.62
C THR A 439 4.13 4.00 13.06
N PRO A 440 5.09 3.60 13.91
CA PRO A 440 6.32 2.92 13.47
C PRO A 440 6.06 1.62 12.71
N TYR A 441 4.96 0.94 13.00
CA TYR A 441 4.60 -0.33 12.41
C TYR A 441 3.64 -0.20 11.23
N ALA A 442 3.15 1.00 10.90
CA ALA A 442 2.21 1.19 9.79
C ALA A 442 2.71 0.56 8.48
N THR A 443 4.01 0.67 8.23
CA THR A 443 4.67 0.21 7.01
C THR A 443 6.04 -0.40 7.30
N GLY A 444 6.52 -1.24 6.37
CA GLY A 444 7.89 -1.77 6.43
C GLY A 444 8.99 -0.70 6.49
N PRO A 445 8.94 0.39 5.68
CA PRO A 445 9.82 1.55 5.85
C PRO A 445 9.79 2.13 7.27
N GLY A 446 8.60 2.25 7.87
CA GLY A 446 8.44 2.73 9.24
C GLY A 446 9.22 1.88 10.24
N VAL A 447 9.14 0.55 10.11
CA VAL A 447 9.85 -0.40 10.99
C VAL A 447 11.37 -0.28 10.81
N ILE A 448 11.86 -0.17 9.57
CA ILE A 448 13.30 0.01 9.28
C ILE A 448 13.81 1.31 9.90
N ILE A 449 13.08 2.41 9.72
CA ILE A 449 13.46 3.75 10.18
C ILE A 449 13.38 3.84 11.71
N TYR A 450 12.36 3.24 12.32
CA TYR A 450 12.26 3.15 13.76
C TYR A 450 13.39 2.29 14.35
N GLY A 451 13.64 1.12 13.76
CA GLY A 451 14.65 0.17 14.20
C GLY A 451 16.08 0.66 14.07
N CYS A 452 16.36 1.66 13.21
CA CYS A 452 17.70 2.23 13.09
C CYS A 452 18.09 3.17 14.24
N GLY A 453 17.17 3.52 15.15
CA GLY A 453 17.48 4.21 16.41
C GLY A 453 17.69 5.73 16.32
N TYR A 454 17.56 6.35 15.15
CA TYR A 454 17.72 7.81 15.00
C TYR A 454 16.47 8.61 15.40
N VAL A 455 15.27 8.06 15.17
CA VAL A 455 14.00 8.67 15.55
C VAL A 455 13.50 8.03 16.84
N LYS A 456 13.48 8.79 17.93
CA LYS A 456 13.00 8.29 19.22
C LYS A 456 11.50 8.01 19.15
N SER A 457 11.03 7.02 19.91
CA SER A 457 9.61 6.63 19.92
C SER A 457 8.66 7.81 20.20
N LYS A 458 8.93 8.61 21.24
CA LYS A 458 8.14 9.82 21.55
C LYS A 458 8.05 10.78 20.36
N ASP A 459 9.15 10.96 19.62
CA ASP A 459 9.17 11.83 18.44
C ASP A 459 8.42 11.22 17.28
N TYR A 460 8.54 9.90 17.05
CA TYR A 460 7.80 9.21 16.00
C TYR A 460 6.29 9.36 16.20
N TRP A 461 5.78 9.06 17.39
CA TRP A 461 4.35 9.18 17.70
C TRP A 461 3.85 10.63 17.61
N ARG A 462 4.62 11.59 18.14
CA ARG A 462 4.28 13.01 18.07
C ARG A 462 4.22 13.50 16.62
N LEU A 463 5.27 13.24 15.84
CA LEU A 463 5.34 13.68 14.45
C LEU A 463 4.32 12.93 13.58
N GLY A 464 4.14 11.63 13.80
CA GLY A 464 3.14 10.82 13.10
C GLY A 464 1.72 11.35 13.31
N ALA A 465 1.35 11.72 14.54
CA ALA A 465 0.07 12.36 14.82
C ALA A 465 -0.09 13.72 14.11
N ILE A 466 0.93 14.58 14.18
CA ILE A 466 0.90 15.92 13.55
C ILE A 466 0.79 15.80 12.03
N PHE A 467 1.68 15.02 11.40
CA PHE A 467 1.68 14.84 9.94
C PHE A 467 0.47 14.05 9.46
N GLY A 468 -0.01 13.09 10.24
CA GLY A 468 -1.24 12.37 9.95
C GLY A 468 -2.44 13.30 9.83
N VAL A 469 -2.63 14.19 10.82
CA VAL A 469 -3.69 15.20 10.79
C VAL A 469 -3.52 16.16 9.62
N ILE A 470 -2.29 16.63 9.33
CA ILE A 470 -2.02 17.51 8.19
C ILE A 470 -2.39 16.82 6.87
N PHE A 471 -1.98 15.56 6.69
CA PHE A 471 -2.19 14.83 5.45
C PHE A 471 -3.66 14.58 5.18
N ILE A 472 -4.42 14.09 6.17
CA ILE A 472 -5.86 13.87 6.00
C ILE A 472 -6.62 15.19 5.84
N SER A 473 -6.20 16.26 6.53
CA SER A 473 -6.82 17.58 6.37
C SER A 473 -6.63 18.12 4.96
N ILE A 474 -5.44 17.99 4.37
CA ILE A 474 -5.20 18.45 2.99
C ILE A 474 -5.97 17.57 1.98
N LEU A 475 -6.06 16.25 2.23
CA LEU A 475 -6.88 15.37 1.40
C LEU A 475 -8.36 15.78 1.41
N LEU A 476 -8.93 16.10 2.58
CA LEU A 476 -10.34 16.47 2.72
C LEU A 476 -10.63 17.92 2.30
N LEU A 477 -9.76 18.87 2.61
CA LEU A 477 -9.98 20.30 2.35
C LEU A 477 -9.57 20.74 0.95
N VAL A 478 -8.68 19.99 0.28
CA VAL A 478 -8.22 20.30 -1.08
C VAL A 478 -8.57 19.17 -2.04
N GLY A 479 -8.20 17.93 -1.70
CA GLY A 479 -8.42 16.79 -2.58
C GLY A 479 -9.89 16.58 -2.91
N TRP A 480 -10.76 16.54 -1.90
CA TRP A 480 -12.18 16.33 -2.14
C TRP A 480 -12.85 17.46 -2.93
N PRO A 481 -12.71 18.76 -2.60
CA PRO A 481 -13.30 19.81 -3.43
C PRO A 481 -12.86 19.73 -4.90
N VAL A 482 -11.59 19.42 -5.17
CA VAL A 482 -11.11 19.25 -6.54
C VAL A 482 -11.77 18.04 -7.22
N LEU A 483 -11.90 16.91 -6.51
CA LEU A 483 -12.62 15.74 -7.01
C LEU A 483 -14.08 16.05 -7.33
N ALA A 484 -14.76 16.81 -6.47
CA ALA A 484 -16.16 17.19 -6.64
C ALA A 484 -16.41 18.11 -7.83
N VAL A 485 -15.38 18.80 -8.34
CA VAL A 485 -15.45 19.64 -9.55
C VAL A 485 -15.17 18.83 -10.83
N TRP A 486 -14.53 17.65 -10.70
CA TRP A 486 -14.20 16.77 -11.83
C TRP A 486 -15.27 15.73 -12.16
N SER A 487 -16.07 15.33 -11.16
CA SER A 487 -17.27 14.50 -11.31
C SER A 487 -18.45 15.34 -11.76
#